data_AF-S4NPN8-F1
#
_entry.id   AF-S4NPN8-F1
#
_cell.length_a   1.000
_cell.length_b   1.000
_cell.length_c   1.000
_cell.angle_alpha   90.00
_cell.angle_beta   90.00
_cell.angle_gamma   90.00
#
_symmetry.space_group_name_H-M   'P 1'
#
loop_
_entity.id
_entity.type
_entity.pdbx_description
1 polymer ?
#
loop_
_entity_poly.entity_id
_entity_poly.type
_entity_poly.pdbx_seq_one_letter_code
_entity_poly.pdbx_strand_id
1 'polypeptide(L)'
;MVVMGLDSTRNKEAMRLANEMATKWVRSNFEVWKQKKAMLEKYDATIFGGFGGGGEYVVQKGFGWTNGVVMALLNLYGETLYAADAFGDAPGQSGAVYGAHVGAGGIFTALLVVMASVAAGALG
;
A
#
# COMPACT_ATOMS: atom_id res chain seq x y z
N MET A 1 4.71 -14.46 -8.85
CA MET A 1 5.52 -15.58 -8.33
C MET A 1 5.45 -15.69 -6.81
N VAL A 2 5.76 -14.65 -6.03
CA VAL A 2 5.75 -14.73 -4.54
C VAL A 2 4.38 -15.10 -3.95
N VAL A 3 3.31 -14.42 -4.36
CA VAL A 3 1.95 -14.66 -3.84
C VAL A 3 1.53 -16.13 -4.00
N MET A 4 1.61 -16.66 -5.23
CA MET A 4 1.27 -18.06 -5.52
C MET A 4 2.20 -19.05 -4.81
N GLY A 5 3.47 -18.70 -4.65
CA GLY A 5 4.42 -19.51 -3.89
C GLY A 5 4.02 -19.65 -2.42
N LEU A 6 3.69 -18.52 -1.77
CA LEU A 6 3.19 -18.50 -0.39
C LEU A 6 1.89 -19.31 -0.24
N ASP A 7 0.97 -19.15 -1.20
CA ASP A 7 -0.30 -19.88 -1.24
C ASP A 7 -0.11 -21.40 -1.32
N SER A 8 0.86 -21.84 -2.14
CA SER A 8 1.14 -23.26 -2.36
C SER A 8 1.75 -24.00 -1.17
N THR A 9 2.22 -23.28 -0.15
CA THR A 9 2.92 -23.88 1.01
C THR A 9 2.00 -24.66 1.96
N ARG A 10 0.68 -24.47 1.87
CA ARG A 10 -0.32 -24.98 2.83
C ARG A 10 -0.11 -24.54 4.28
N ASN A 11 0.80 -23.61 4.53
CA ASN A 11 0.97 -22.98 5.83
C ASN A 11 -0.05 -21.85 5.96
N LYS A 12 -0.87 -21.88 7.02
CA LYS A 12 -1.98 -20.92 7.21
C LYS A 12 -1.50 -19.46 7.20
N GLU A 13 -0.39 -19.15 7.85
CA GLU A 13 0.16 -17.80 7.90
C GLU A 13 0.70 -17.34 6.54
N ALA A 14 1.37 -18.24 5.81
CA ALA A 14 1.85 -17.94 4.46
C ALA A 14 0.68 -17.70 3.50
N MET A 15 -0.37 -18.52 3.56
CA MET A 15 -1.58 -18.36 2.75
C MET A 15 -2.32 -17.05 3.09
N ARG A 16 -2.41 -16.70 4.39
CA ARG A 16 -2.95 -15.39 4.81
C ARG A 16 -2.15 -14.24 4.23
N LEU A 17 -0.81 -14.31 4.32
CA LEU A 17 0.05 -13.28 3.74
C LEU A 17 -0.08 -13.20 2.21
N ALA A 18 -0.22 -14.33 1.53
CA ALA A 18 -0.47 -14.37 0.09
C ALA A 18 -1.75 -13.59 -0.27
N ASN A 19 -2.83 -13.87 0.44
CA ASN A 19 -4.12 -13.19 0.29
C ASN A 19 -4.00 -11.69 0.52
N GLU A 20 -3.33 -11.29 1.60
CA GLU A 20 -3.11 -9.88 1.92
C GLU A 20 -2.32 -9.17 0.82
N MET A 21 -1.22 -9.77 0.36
CA MET A 21 -0.42 -9.21 -0.72
C MET A 21 -1.22 -9.09 -2.02
N ALA A 22 -2.01 -10.10 -2.37
CA ALA A 22 -2.90 -10.07 -3.53
C ALA A 22 -3.90 -8.91 -3.43
N THR A 23 -4.53 -8.77 -2.26
CA THR A 23 -5.51 -7.71 -1.97
C THR A 23 -4.90 -6.32 -2.13
N LYS A 24 -3.74 -6.09 -1.50
CA LYS A 24 -3.05 -4.79 -1.60
C LYS A 24 -2.64 -4.47 -3.02
N TRP A 25 -2.09 -5.45 -3.74
CA TRP A 25 -1.64 -5.26 -5.11
C TRP A 25 -2.81 -4.91 -6.03
N VAL A 26 -3.89 -5.70 -6.02
CA VAL A 26 -5.06 -5.48 -6.89
C VAL A 26 -5.71 -4.13 -6.61
N ARG A 27 -5.91 -3.77 -5.33
CA ARG A 27 -6.53 -2.49 -4.95
C ARG A 27 -5.66 -1.29 -5.33
N SER A 28 -4.37 -1.33 -5.02
CA SER A 28 -3.43 -0.26 -5.38
C SER A 28 -3.38 -0.05 -6.90
N ASN A 29 -3.35 -1.15 -7.67
CA ASN A 29 -3.38 -1.10 -9.12
C ASN A 29 -4.70 -0.51 -9.66
N PHE A 30 -5.83 -0.84 -9.03
CA PHE A 30 -7.14 -0.30 -9.39
C PHE A 30 -7.22 1.22 -9.19
N GLU A 31 -6.63 1.76 -8.11
CA GLU A 31 -6.55 3.20 -7.89
C GLU A 31 -5.83 3.94 -9.02
N VAL A 32 -4.70 3.39 -9.47
CA VAL A 32 -3.97 3.93 -10.63
C VAL A 32 -4.79 3.78 -11.91
N TRP A 33 -5.43 2.62 -12.12
CA TRP A 33 -6.23 2.35 -13.31
C TRP A 33 -7.39 3.34 -13.44
N LYS A 34 -8.07 3.72 -12.34
CA LYS A 34 -9.14 4.73 -12.36
C LYS A 34 -8.68 6.05 -12.98
N GLN A 35 -7.43 6.45 -12.75
CA GLN A 35 -6.84 7.70 -13.22
C GLN A 35 -6.25 7.58 -14.63
N LYS A 36 -5.52 6.49 -14.90
CA LYS A 36 -4.74 6.32 -16.14
C LYS A 36 -5.51 5.61 -17.25
N LYS A 37 -6.61 4.94 -16.90
CA LYS A 37 -7.43 4.05 -17.77
C LYS A 37 -6.62 2.94 -18.44
N ALA A 38 -5.50 2.57 -17.85
CA ALA A 38 -4.61 1.52 -18.30
C ALA A 38 -3.78 1.00 -17.13
N MET A 39 -3.45 -0.29 -17.18
CA MET A 39 -2.43 -0.86 -16.30
C MET A 39 -1.05 -0.41 -16.76
N LEU A 40 -0.15 -0.16 -15.82
CA LEU A 40 1.18 0.35 -16.12
C LEU A 40 2.23 -0.75 -16.02
N GLU A 41 3.40 -0.49 -16.60
CA GLU A 41 4.57 -1.37 -16.50
C GLU A 41 5.05 -1.57 -15.05
N LYS A 42 5.01 -0.50 -14.23
CA LYS A 42 5.55 -0.50 -12.87
C LYS A 42 4.79 0.45 -11.95
N TYR A 43 4.83 0.12 -10.66
CA TYR A 43 4.11 0.77 -9.57
C TYR A 43 5.07 1.10 -8.44
N ASP A 44 4.75 2.12 -7.66
CA ASP A 44 5.47 2.40 -6.42
C ASP A 44 4.89 1.53 -5.31
N ALA A 45 5.67 0.57 -4.81
CA ALA A 45 5.21 -0.35 -3.76
C ALA A 45 5.12 0.30 -2.37
N THR A 46 5.70 1.49 -2.19
CA THR A 46 5.70 2.24 -0.93
C THR A 46 4.50 3.17 -0.77
N ILE A 47 3.81 3.46 -1.89
CA ILE A 47 2.66 4.38 -1.92
C ILE A 47 1.45 3.63 -2.47
N PHE A 48 0.38 3.56 -1.69
CA PHE A 48 -0.89 2.99 -2.16
C PHE A 48 -1.47 3.84 -3.30
N GLY A 49 -1.81 3.20 -4.42
CA GLY A 49 -2.22 3.91 -5.64
C GLY A 49 -1.08 4.68 -6.32
N GLY A 50 0.17 4.43 -5.92
CA GLY A 50 1.36 5.02 -6.53
C GLY A 50 1.73 4.33 -7.84
N PHE A 51 2.04 5.12 -8.87
CA PHE A 51 2.65 4.59 -10.09
C PHE A 51 4.15 4.83 -10.07
N GLY A 52 4.91 3.90 -10.64
CA GLY A 52 6.36 3.98 -10.69
C GLY A 52 6.83 4.99 -11.74
N GLY A 53 8.09 5.40 -11.62
CA GLY A 53 8.78 6.26 -12.58
C GLY A 53 10.27 5.91 -12.68
N GLY A 54 11.04 6.80 -13.31
CA GLY A 54 12.49 6.66 -13.44
C GLY A 54 12.95 5.62 -14.47
N GLY A 55 14.27 5.57 -14.66
CA GLY A 55 14.94 4.86 -15.75
C GLY A 55 15.13 5.75 -16.99
N GLU A 56 15.52 5.14 -18.10
CA GLU A 56 15.81 5.85 -19.36
C GLU A 56 14.56 6.26 -20.15
N TYR A 57 13.42 5.60 -19.88
CA TYR A 57 12.19 5.77 -20.66
C TYR A 57 10.97 6.06 -19.79
N VAL A 58 9.98 6.70 -20.40
CA VAL A 58 8.67 6.94 -19.79
C VAL A 58 7.96 5.61 -19.52
N VAL A 59 7.23 5.53 -18.42
CA VAL A 59 6.42 4.37 -18.05
C VAL A 59 5.42 4.03 -19.15
N GLN A 60 5.36 2.74 -19.50
CA GLN A 60 4.46 2.24 -20.55
C GLN A 60 3.06 1.90 -20.00
N LYS A 61 2.03 2.11 -20.84
CA LYS A 61 0.63 1.76 -20.58
C LYS A 61 0.26 0.46 -21.27
N GLY A 62 -0.74 -0.25 -20.75
CA GLY A 62 -1.27 -1.47 -21.36
C GLY A 62 -0.33 -2.68 -21.21
N PHE A 63 0.48 -2.70 -20.16
CA PHE A 63 1.54 -3.69 -20.02
C PHE A 63 0.97 -5.09 -19.75
N GLY A 64 1.28 -6.04 -20.65
CA GLY A 64 0.65 -7.36 -20.69
C GLY A 64 0.83 -8.16 -19.39
N TRP A 65 2.01 -8.12 -18.79
CA TRP A 65 2.28 -8.86 -17.54
C TRP A 65 1.46 -8.32 -16.38
N THR A 66 1.33 -6.99 -16.24
CA THR A 66 0.53 -6.39 -15.18
C THR A 66 -0.95 -6.78 -15.31
N ASN A 67 -1.49 -6.74 -16.53
CA ASN A 67 -2.85 -7.21 -16.81
C ASN A 67 -3.02 -8.69 -16.41
N GLY A 68 -2.11 -9.56 -16.86
CA GLY A 68 -2.16 -10.99 -16.57
C GLY A 68 -2.07 -11.30 -15.08
N VAL A 69 -1.19 -10.62 -14.35
CA VAL A 69 -1.06 -10.78 -12.89
C VAL A 69 -2.35 -10.38 -12.18
N VAL A 70 -2.95 -9.24 -12.51
CA VAL A 70 -4.19 -8.79 -11.86
C VAL A 70 -5.35 -9.75 -12.16
N MET A 71 -5.49 -10.22 -13.40
CA MET A 71 -6.50 -11.23 -13.73
C MET A 71 -6.29 -12.54 -12.98
N ALA A 72 -5.05 -13.03 -12.86
CA ALA A 72 -4.74 -14.24 -12.12
C ALA A 72 -5.08 -14.10 -10.63
N LEU A 73 -4.77 -12.94 -10.02
CA LEU A 73 -5.08 -12.69 -8.62
C LEU A 73 -6.58 -12.53 -8.38
N LEU A 74 -7.31 -11.87 -9.27
CA LEU A 74 -8.78 -11.80 -9.21
C LEU A 74 -9.41 -13.20 -9.32
N ASN A 75 -8.88 -14.06 -10.17
CA ASN A 75 -9.37 -15.43 -10.31
C ASN A 75 -9.09 -16.29 -9.06
N LEU A 76 -7.90 -16.17 -8.47
CA LEU A 76 -7.50 -16.97 -7.31
C LEU A 76 -8.08 -16.48 -5.98
N TYR A 77 -8.21 -15.16 -5.81
CA TYR A 77 -8.57 -14.54 -4.54
C TYR A 77 -9.90 -13.77 -4.58
N GLY A 78 -10.62 -13.79 -5.70
CA GLY A 78 -11.84 -13.00 -5.93
C GLY A 78 -12.90 -13.11 -4.83
N GLU A 79 -13.06 -14.29 -4.24
CA GLU A 79 -14.02 -14.52 -3.15
C GLU A 79 -13.61 -13.87 -1.82
N THR A 80 -12.30 -13.65 -1.65
CA THR A 80 -11.70 -13.11 -0.43
C THR A 80 -11.22 -11.67 -0.57
N LEU A 81 -11.24 -11.12 -1.78
CA LEU A 81 -10.87 -9.75 -2.07
C LEU A 81 -12.03 -8.83 -1.66
N TYR A 82 -11.77 -7.95 -0.69
CA TYR A 82 -12.74 -6.94 -0.25
C TYR A 82 -12.34 -5.56 -0.73
N ALA A 83 -13.34 -4.74 -1.08
CA ALA A 83 -13.13 -3.35 -1.49
C ALA A 83 -12.74 -2.43 -0.31
N ALA A 84 -13.12 -2.81 0.92
CA ALA A 84 -12.89 -2.05 2.14
C ALA A 84 -11.50 -2.34 2.75
N ASP A 85 -10.96 -1.36 3.48
CA ASP A 85 -9.73 -1.50 4.25
C ASP A 85 -9.97 -2.36 5.50
N ALA A 86 -9.81 -3.68 5.39
CA ALA A 86 -9.67 -4.55 6.57
C ALA A 86 -8.23 -4.47 7.15
N PHE A 87 -7.61 -3.30 7.08
CA PHE A 87 -6.29 -3.05 7.62
C PHE A 87 -6.42 -2.61 9.08
N GLY A 88 -6.05 -3.47 10.03
CA GLY A 88 -5.87 -3.09 11.43
C GLY A 88 -6.91 -3.61 12.44
N ASP A 89 -7.93 -4.34 12.02
CA ASP A 89 -8.97 -4.86 12.93
C ASP A 89 -8.59 -6.17 13.65
N ALA A 90 -7.41 -6.73 13.36
CA ALA A 90 -6.86 -7.83 14.14
C ALA A 90 -6.06 -7.26 15.33
N PRO A 91 -6.47 -7.52 16.59
CA PRO A 91 -5.71 -7.12 17.76
C PRO A 91 -4.44 -7.98 17.85
N GLY A 92 -3.36 -7.53 17.20
CA GLY A 92 -2.04 -8.11 17.32
C GLY A 92 -1.30 -8.19 15.99
N GLN A 93 -0.14 -7.54 15.92
CA GLN A 93 0.83 -7.54 14.82
C GLN A 93 0.58 -6.56 13.67
N SER A 94 0.64 -5.26 13.95
CA SER A 94 0.99 -4.28 12.92
C SER A 94 2.12 -3.37 13.43
N GLY A 95 3.27 -3.98 13.67
CA GLY A 95 4.54 -3.28 13.84
C GLY A 95 5.12 -2.91 12.48
N ALA A 96 4.51 -1.92 11.81
CA ALA A 96 5.11 -1.28 10.65
C ALA A 96 4.71 0.20 10.67
N VAL A 97 5.74 1.02 10.84
CA VAL A 97 5.73 2.47 10.93
C VAL A 97 4.93 3.07 9.79
N TYR A 98 3.74 3.62 10.10
CA TYR A 98 3.04 4.51 9.18
C TYR A 98 3.70 5.88 9.26
N GLY A 99 4.44 6.21 8.20
CA GLY A 99 4.92 7.55 7.94
C GLY A 99 3.76 8.55 7.90
N ALA A 100 3.96 9.64 8.64
CA ALA A 100 3.35 10.96 8.48
C ALA A 100 2.01 11.04 7.73
N HIS A 101 0.93 10.60 8.38
CA HIS A 101 -0.37 11.19 8.13
C HIS A 101 -0.50 12.44 9.01
N VAL A 102 -0.57 13.62 8.37
CA VAL A 102 -1.14 14.84 8.97
C VAL A 102 -2.65 14.62 9.15
N GLY A 103 -3.00 13.73 10.06
CA GLY A 103 -4.31 13.65 10.71
C GLY A 103 -4.28 14.47 12.00
N ALA A 104 -5.40 14.53 12.73
CA ALA A 104 -5.67 15.44 13.86
C ALA A 104 -4.61 15.54 14.98
N GLY A 105 -3.56 14.71 14.98
CA GLY A 105 -2.35 14.88 15.80
C GLY A 105 -1.39 16.00 15.32
N GLY A 106 -1.44 16.43 14.06
CA GLY A 106 -0.52 17.43 13.50
C GLY A 106 -0.63 18.82 14.17
N ILE A 107 -1.84 19.20 14.61
CA ILE A 107 -2.07 20.44 15.36
C ILE A 107 -1.46 20.34 16.77
N PHE A 108 -1.53 19.16 17.40
CA PHE A 108 -0.94 18.92 18.72
C PHE A 108 0.59 18.93 18.67
N THR A 109 1.19 18.33 17.64
CA THR A 109 2.64 18.36 17.46
C THR A 109 3.14 19.77 17.15
N ALA A 110 2.41 20.55 16.33
CA ALA A 110 2.73 21.95 16.08
C ALA A 110 2.64 22.81 17.36
N LEU A 111 1.60 22.61 18.18
CA LEU A 111 1.45 23.28 19.48
C LEU A 111 2.57 22.94 20.47
N LEU A 112 3.00 21.68 20.54
CA LEU A 112 4.11 21.27 21.41
C LEU A 112 5.44 21.91 20.98
N VAL A 113 5.71 21.98 19.67
CA VAL A 113 6.94 22.61 19.14
C VAL A 113 6.96 24.12 19.41
N VAL A 114 5.81 24.79 19.27
CA VAL A 114 5.68 26.23 19.58
C VAL A 114 5.85 26.48 21.08
N MET A 115 5.23 25.68 21.95
CA MET A 115 5.36 25.81 23.40
C MET A 115 6.79 25.55 23.90
N ALA A 116 7.48 24.56 23.33
CA ALA A 116 8.88 24.28 23.66
C ALA A 116 9.80 25.44 23.25
N SER A 117 9.49 26.12 22.14
CA SER A 117 10.26 27.26 21.64
C SER A 117 10.05 28.52 22.48
N VAL A 118 8.83 28.74 22.99
CA VAL A 118 8.54 29.86 23.92
C VAL A 118 9.16 29.63 25.29
N ALA A 119 9.18 28.39 25.79
CA ALA A 119 9.84 28.05 27.05
C ALA A 119 11.37 28.19 26.99
N ALA A 120 11.98 27.84 25.84
CA ALA A 120 13.42 28.03 25.62
C ALA A 120 13.83 29.51 25.45
N GLY A 121 12.91 30.36 24.95
CA GLY A 121 13.14 31.80 24.80
C GLY A 121 13.00 32.64 26.09
N ALA A 122 12.50 32.06 27.18
CA ALA A 122 12.32 32.74 28.47
C ALA A 122 13.42 32.42 29.51
N LEU A 123 14.47 31.70 29.11
CA LEU A 123 15.65 31.40 29.93
C LEU A 123 16.92 32.11 29.44
N GLY A 124 16.76 33.18 28.65
CA GLY A 124 17.80 34.15 28.29
C GLY A 124 17.56 35.47 29.00
#